data_AF-A0A9Q4AM00-F1
#
_entry.id   AF-A0A9Q4AM00-F1
#
_cell.length_a   1.000
_cell.length_b   1.000
_cell.length_c   1.000
_cell.angle_alpha   90.00
_cell.angle_beta   90.00
_cell.angle_gamma   90.00
#
_symmetry.space_group_name_H-M   'P 1'
#
loop_
_entity.id
_entity.type
_entity.pdbx_description
1 polymer ?
#
loop_
_entity_poly.entity_id
_entity_poly.type
_entity_poly.pdbx_seq_one_letter_code
_entity_poly.pdbx_strand_id
1 'polypeptide(L)' 'MFEPIVRRLHNWRLRNIARRKLATLDDRLLADIGTERDNIGDFVARQPDL' A
#
# COMPACT_ATOMS: atom_id res chain seq x y z
N MET A 1 -3.80 -17.45 -20.23
CA MET A 1 -4.36 -16.35 -21.06
C MET A 1 -5.11 -15.26 -20.28
N PHE A 2 -5.14 -15.27 -18.94
CA PHE A 2 -5.64 -14.13 -18.12
C PHE A 2 -4.64 -13.68 -17.05
N GLU A 3 -3.46 -14.31 -16.98
CA GLU A 3 -2.43 -14.02 -15.97
C GLU A 3 -2.07 -12.54 -15.81
N PRO A 4 -1.92 -11.71 -16.87
CA PRO A 4 -1.59 -10.30 -16.66
C PRO A 4 -2.72 -9.51 -15.98
N ILE A 5 -3.98 -9.85 -16.28
CA ILE A 5 -5.16 -9.18 -15.68
C ILE A 5 -5.29 -9.61 -14.22
N VAL A 6 -5.16 -10.91 -13.94
CA VAL A 6 -5.21 -11.46 -12.58
C VAL A 6 -4.09 -10.87 -11.72
N ARG A 7 -2.86 -10.77 -12.25
CA ARG A 7 -1.73 -10.16 -11.56
C ARG A 7 -1.97 -8.69 -11.25
N ARG A 8 -2.54 -7.92 -12.18
CA ARG A 8 -2.84 -6.50 -11.97
C ARG A 8 -3.93 -6.30 -10.89
N LEU A 9 -4.98 -7.11 -10.92
CA LEU A 9 -6.03 -7.10 -9.90
C LEU A 9 -5.51 -7.52 -8.53
N HIS A 10 -4.62 -8.52 -8.50
CA HIS A 10 -3.98 -8.98 -7.27
C HIS A 10 -3.14 -7.87 -6.63
N ASN A 11 -2.26 -7.23 -7.39
CA ASN A 11 -1.44 -6.11 -6.89
C ASN A 11 -2.31 -4.92 -6.46
N TRP A 12 -3.37 -4.60 -7.21
CA TRP A 12 -4.33 -3.57 -6.79
C TRP A 12 -4.97 -3.91 -5.43
N ARG A 13 -5.39 -5.17 -5.24
CA ARG A 13 -5.98 -5.63 -3.98
C ARG A 13 -4.97 -5.54 -2.84
N LEU A 14 -3.74 -5.98 -3.04
CA LEU A 14 -2.67 -5.90 -2.04
C LEU A 14 -2.40 -4.46 -1.62
N ARG A 15 -2.27 -3.54 -2.59
CA ARG A 15 -2.11 -2.11 -2.33
C ARG A 15 -3.27 -1.54 -1.51
N ASN A 16 -4.51 -1.92 -1.83
CA ASN A 16 -5.67 -1.42 -1.10
C ASN A 16 -5.72 -1.94 0.34
N ILE A 17 -5.33 -3.20 0.56
CA ILE A 17 -5.19 -3.78 1.90
C ILE A 17 -4.07 -3.05 2.68
N ALA A 18 -2.91 -2.84 2.07
CA ALA A 18 -1.80 -2.13 2.68
C ALA A 18 -2.19 -0.71 3.11
N ARG A 19 -2.86 0.05 2.22
CA ARG A 19 -3.36 1.39 2.56
C ARG A 19 -4.30 1.39 3.76
N ARG A 20 -5.25 0.44 3.80
CA ARG A 20 -6.19 0.33 4.93
C ARG A 20 -5.48 -0.01 6.24
N LYS A 21 -4.51 -0.93 6.20
CA LYS A 21 -3.70 -1.27 7.38
C LYS A 21 -2.88 -0.08 7.88
N LEU A 22 -2.24 0.65 6.97
CA LEU A 22 -1.48 1.85 7.34
C LEU A 22 -2.40 2.94 7.91
N ALA A 23 -3.60 3.11 7.35
CA ALA A 23 -4.57 4.07 7.87
C ALA A 23 -5.05 3.74 9.30
N THR A 24 -4.94 2.49 9.75
CA THR A 24 -5.26 2.10 11.14
C THR A 24 -4.11 2.33 12.12
N LEU A 25 -2.89 2.62 11.65
CA LEU A 25 -1.77 2.90 12.53
C LEU A 25 -1.83 4.33 13.06
N ASP A 26 -1.29 4.53 14.25
CA ASP A 26 -1.07 5.87 14.81
C ASP A 26 0.02 6.63 14.03
N ASP A 27 -0.05 7.95 14.06
CA ASP A 27 0.87 8.82 13.33
C ASP A 27 2.33 8.63 13.75
N ARG A 28 2.58 8.27 15.01
CA ARG A 28 3.93 7.91 15.48
C ARG A 28 4.47 6.65 14.83
N LEU A 29 3.63 5.64 14.63
CA LEU A 29 4.03 4.40 13.97
C LEU A 29 4.24 4.63 12.47
N LEU A 30 3.43 5.49 11.86
CA LEU A 30 3.65 5.92 10.47
C LEU A 30 4.99 6.66 10.34
N ALA A 31 5.28 7.58 11.26
CA ALA A 31 6.54 8.32 11.26
C ALA A 31 7.76 7.40 11.47
N ASP A 32 7.63 6.38 12.32
CA ASP A 32 8.68 5.39 12.57
C ASP A 32 9.06 4.60 11.31
N ILE A 33 8.09 4.27 10.47
CA ILE A 33 8.32 3.61 9.16
C ILE A 33 8.66 4.61 8.03
N GLY A 34 8.84 5.89 8.36
CA GLY A 34 9.21 6.94 7.41
C GLY A 34 8.08 7.39 6.49
N THR A 35 6.83 7.31 6.94
CA THR A 35 5.67 7.82 6.20
C THR A 35 4.77 8.70 7.07
N GLU A 36 3.81 9.35 6.44
CA GLU A 36 2.82 10.19 7.09
C GLU A 36 1.44 9.82 6.54
N ARG A 37 0.37 10.17 7.25
CA ARG A 37 -1.00 9.80 6.88
C ARG A 37 -1.36 10.24 5.46
N ASP A 38 -0.95 11.45 5.10
CA ASP A 38 -1.18 12.02 3.77
C ASP A 38 -0.32 11.34 2.68
N ASN A 39 0.82 10.74 3.08
CA ASN A 39 1.78 10.09 2.19
C ASN A 39 1.56 8.58 2.04
N ILE A 40 0.61 7.96 2.76
CA ILE A 40 0.32 6.52 2.68
C ILE A 40 0.06 6.08 1.22
N GLY A 41 -0.64 6.93 0.45
CA GLY A 41 -0.98 6.67 -0.94
C GLY A 41 0.24 6.43 -1.82
N ASP A 42 1.20 7.34 -1.71
CA ASP A 42 2.46 7.36 -2.44
C ASP A 42 3.44 6.33 -1.91
N PHE A 43 3.51 6.16 -0.59
CA PHE A 43 4.34 5.15 0.06
C PHE A 43 4.03 3.75 -0.45
N VAL A 44 2.74 3.39 -0.53
CA VAL A 44 2.30 2.09 -1.08
C VAL A 44 2.54 2.00 -2.59
N ALA A 45 2.46 3.10 -3.33
CA ALA A 45 2.70 3.10 -4.78
C ALA A 45 4.17 2.90 -5.15
N ARG A 46 5.10 3.31 -4.27
CA ARG A 46 6.55 3.16 -4.44
C ARG A 46 7.09 1.77 -4.13
N GLN A 47 6.30 0.89 -3.51
CA GLN A 47 6.71 -0.49 -3.22
C GLN A 47 6.65 -1.32 -4.51
N PRO A 48 7.80 -1.75 -5.08
CA PRO A 48 7.83 -2.49 -6.33
C PRO A 48 7.25 -3.91 -6.19
N ASP A 49 7.22 -4.43 -4.98
CA ASP A 49 6.85 -5.82 -4.65
C ASP A 49 5.39 -5.98 -4.15
N LEU A 50 4.58 -4.90 -4.17
CA LEU A 50 3.14 -4.90 -3.85
C LEU A 50 2.22 -4.80 -5.08
#